data_AF-A0A346A4C0-F1
#
_entry.id   AF-A0A346A4C0-F1
#
_cell.length_a   1.000
_cell.length_b   1.000
_cell.length_c   1.000
_cell.angle_alpha   90.00
_cell.angle_beta   90.00
_cell.angle_gamma   90.00
#
_symmetry.space_group_name_H-M   'P 1'
#
loop_
_entity.id
_entity.type
_entity.pdbx_description
1 polymer ?
#
loop_
_entity_poly.entity_id
_entity_poly.type
_entity_poly.pdbx_seq_one_letter_code
_entity_poly.pdbx_strand_id
1 'polypeptide(L)'
;MRGTIEQVDGPLLTVKSRSGETLKVKLIDAKISAVVKASLADVKAGDFVGATAEPAQGGGWKAAEVHIFPSAMRGTGEGDRAYDYRPKSTMTNGTVSAMGNGAAAGPSTVGGSVAKTSGTALTLKYGDSEKTVEVTPETKVVSLVAGNNGDLKSGAQVVIPGATHQADGNWAAARIIVGRDVAPPM
;
A
#
# COMPACT_ATOMS: atom_id res chain seq x y z
N MET A 1 -5.28 0.81 -11.12
CA MET A 1 -5.73 -0.50 -11.64
C MET A 1 -5.13 -1.63 -10.81
N ARG A 2 -5.85 -2.75 -10.63
CA ARG A 2 -5.40 -3.95 -9.89
C ARG A 2 -5.81 -5.21 -10.65
N GLY A 3 -4.95 -6.22 -10.72
CA GLY A 3 -5.25 -7.43 -11.46
C GLY A 3 -4.14 -8.48 -11.44
N THR A 4 -4.27 -9.47 -12.32
CA THR A 4 -3.29 -10.54 -12.54
C THR A 4 -2.80 -10.47 -13.98
N ILE A 5 -1.48 -10.53 -14.19
CA ILE A 5 -0.90 -10.64 -15.53
C ILE A 5 -1.29 -12.01 -16.10
N GLU A 6 -1.96 -12.03 -17.24
CA GLU A 6 -2.24 -13.27 -17.99
C GLU A 6 -1.18 -13.52 -19.06
N GLN A 7 -0.67 -12.45 -19.69
CA GLN A 7 0.34 -12.54 -20.74
C GLN A 7 1.28 -11.33 -20.71
N VAL A 8 2.53 -11.55 -21.12
CA VAL A 8 3.57 -10.53 -21.30
C VAL A 8 4.07 -10.60 -22.74
N ASP A 9 3.98 -9.48 -23.46
CA ASP A 9 4.48 -9.31 -24.83
C ASP A 9 5.28 -8.00 -24.93
N GLY A 10 6.58 -8.10 -24.64
CA GLY A 10 7.46 -6.94 -24.52
C GLY A 10 6.91 -5.93 -23.50
N PRO A 11 6.63 -4.67 -23.89
CA PRO A 11 6.05 -3.66 -23.01
C PRO A 11 4.53 -3.77 -22.87
N LEU A 12 3.85 -4.67 -23.59
CA LEU A 12 2.40 -4.84 -23.52
C LEU A 12 2.04 -6.01 -22.60
N LEU A 13 1.24 -5.72 -21.57
CA LEU A 13 0.71 -6.71 -20.64
C LEU A 13 -0.76 -6.95 -20.91
N THR A 14 -1.19 -8.20 -20.89
CA THR A 14 -2.61 -8.56 -20.73
C THR A 14 -2.86 -8.78 -19.24
N VAL A 15 -3.76 -8.00 -18.65
CA VAL A 15 -4.07 -8.02 -17.23
C VAL A 15 -5.55 -8.32 -17.03
N LYS A 16 -5.85 -9.39 -16.30
CA LYS A 16 -7.21 -9.65 -15.80
C LYS A 16 -7.46 -8.81 -14.56
N SER A 17 -8.36 -7.85 -14.65
CA SER A 17 -8.72 -6.98 -13.55
C SER A 17 -9.46 -7.77 -12.46
N ARG A 18 -9.55 -7.19 -11.25
CA ARG A 18 -10.35 -7.76 -10.16
C ARG A 18 -11.84 -7.93 -10.50
N SER A 19 -12.38 -7.11 -11.39
CA SER A 19 -13.77 -7.22 -11.86
C SER A 19 -13.95 -8.29 -12.95
N GLY A 20 -12.87 -8.96 -13.35
CA GLY A 20 -12.87 -10.03 -14.36
C GLY A 20 -12.65 -9.55 -15.79
N GLU A 21 -12.52 -8.24 -16.01
CA GLU A 21 -12.25 -7.65 -17.33
C GLU A 21 -10.83 -7.95 -17.79
N THR A 22 -10.64 -8.23 -19.08
CA THR A 22 -9.31 -8.38 -19.69
C THR A 22 -8.85 -7.05 -20.25
N LEU A 23 -7.77 -6.51 -19.69
CA LEU A 23 -7.23 -5.19 -20.02
C LEU A 23 -5.87 -5.33 -20.70
N LYS A 24 -5.62 -4.54 -21.74
CA LYS A 24 -4.29 -4.39 -22.32
C LYS A 24 -3.61 -3.17 -21.73
N VAL A 25 -2.42 -3.35 -21.17
CA VAL A 25 -1.66 -2.30 -20.48
C VAL A 25 -0.27 -2.18 -21.10
N LYS A 26 0.00 -1.06 -21.77
CA LYS A 26 1.30 -0.70 -22.31
C LYS A 26 2.13 0.00 -21.24
N LEU A 27 3.30 -0.55 -20.94
CA LEU A 27 4.31 0.06 -20.09
C LEU A 27 5.10 1.11 -20.89
N ILE A 28 5.19 2.33 -20.36
CA ILE A 28 5.89 3.45 -20.99
C ILE A 28 6.98 3.90 -20.02
N ASP A 29 8.23 3.52 -20.30
CA ASP A 29 9.39 3.77 -19.42
C ASP A 29 9.08 3.48 -17.94
N ALA A 30 8.34 2.38 -17.72
CA ALA A 30 7.67 2.16 -16.46
C ALA A 30 8.66 1.81 -15.34
N LYS A 31 8.50 2.44 -14.18
CA LYS A 31 9.20 2.03 -12.96
C LYS A 31 8.55 0.76 -12.41
N ILE A 32 9.33 -0.30 -12.29
CA ILE A 32 8.89 -1.59 -11.75
C ILE A 32 9.32 -1.67 -10.28
N SER A 33 8.36 -1.92 -9.40
CA SER A 33 8.59 -2.25 -7.99
C SER A 33 8.10 -3.66 -7.73
N ALA A 34 8.87 -4.45 -6.98
CA ALA A 34 8.43 -5.75 -6.52
C ALA A 34 7.99 -5.66 -5.06
N VAL A 35 6.93 -6.39 -4.70
CA VAL A 35 6.47 -6.55 -3.31
C VAL A 35 7.03 -7.85 -2.78
N VAL A 36 7.69 -7.80 -1.63
CA VAL A 36 8.20 -8.97 -0.90
C VAL A 36 7.61 -9.03 0.50
N LYS A 37 7.63 -10.23 1.08
CA LYS A 37 7.18 -10.46 2.46
C LYS A 37 8.00 -9.61 3.44
N ALA A 38 7.33 -8.99 4.40
CA ALA A 38 7.95 -8.27 5.50
C ALA A 38 7.11 -8.46 6.78
N SER A 39 7.57 -7.86 7.87
CA SER A 39 6.91 -7.89 9.16
C SER A 39 6.99 -6.53 9.84
N LEU A 40 6.22 -6.33 10.91
CA LEU A 40 6.31 -5.12 11.71
C LEU A 40 7.72 -4.93 12.32
N ALA A 41 8.46 -6.01 12.58
CA ALA A 41 9.83 -5.93 13.09
C ALA A 41 10.82 -5.30 12.09
N ASP A 42 10.45 -5.26 10.80
CA ASP A 42 11.26 -4.63 9.76
C ASP A 42 11.01 -3.11 9.66
N VAL A 43 9.94 -2.61 10.30
CA VAL A 43 9.60 -1.18 10.33
C VAL A 43 10.45 -0.48 11.38
N LYS A 44 11.11 0.60 10.99
CA LYS A 44 11.99 1.40 11.86
C LYS A 44 11.56 2.86 11.90
N ALA A 45 11.90 3.53 12.99
CA ALA A 45 11.80 4.98 13.04
C ALA A 45 12.65 5.60 11.91
N GLY A 46 12.07 6.56 11.20
CA GLY A 46 12.68 7.18 10.02
C GLY A 46 12.35 6.48 8.70
N ASP A 47 11.75 5.29 8.70
CA ASP A 47 11.29 4.67 7.45
C ASP A 47 10.13 5.46 6.84
N PHE A 48 10.05 5.46 5.52
CA PHE A 48 8.89 5.99 4.81
C PHE A 48 7.95 4.81 4.51
N VAL A 49 6.72 4.88 5.02
CA VAL A 49 5.74 3.79 4.90
C VAL A 49 4.40 4.30 4.39
N GLY A 50 3.61 3.40 3.80
CA GLY A 50 2.22 3.60 3.46
C GLY A 50 1.34 2.70 4.32
N ALA A 51 0.36 3.27 5.01
CA ALA A 51 -0.60 2.51 5.82
C ALA A 51 -2.01 2.64 5.26
N THR A 52 -2.57 1.51 4.80
CA THR A 52 -4.01 1.41 4.53
C THR A 52 -4.71 1.18 5.87
N ALA A 53 -5.62 2.06 6.28
CA ALA A 53 -6.28 1.97 7.57
C ALA A 53 -7.79 2.23 7.50
N GLU A 54 -8.52 1.55 8.39
CA GLU A 54 -9.97 1.67 8.57
C GLU A 54 -10.29 2.28 9.94
N PRO A 55 -11.46 2.93 10.12
CA PRO A 55 -11.90 3.35 11.45
C PRO A 55 -12.01 2.15 12.40
N ALA A 56 -11.42 2.25 13.59
CA ALA A 56 -11.52 1.21 14.61
C ALA A 56 -12.82 1.36 15.44
N GLN A 57 -13.32 0.25 15.97
CA GLN A 57 -14.61 0.19 16.71
C GLN A 57 -14.63 1.08 17.97
N GLY A 58 -13.46 1.36 18.56
CA GLY A 58 -13.29 2.25 19.72
C GLY A 58 -12.81 3.67 19.39
N GLY A 59 -12.85 4.07 18.10
CA GLY A 59 -12.22 5.30 17.62
C GLY A 59 -10.77 5.08 17.19
N GLY A 60 -10.20 6.05 16.47
CA GLY A 60 -8.88 5.92 15.86
C GLY A 60 -8.89 5.07 14.58
N TRP A 61 -7.71 4.58 14.19
CA TRP A 61 -7.47 3.92 12.91
C TRP A 61 -6.75 2.58 13.10
N LYS A 62 -7.26 1.52 12.49
CA LYS A 62 -6.62 0.20 12.47
C LYS A 62 -6.07 -0.08 11.08
N ALA A 63 -4.78 -0.39 11.01
CA ALA A 63 -4.10 -0.71 9.76
C ALA A 63 -4.53 -2.09 9.24
N ALA A 64 -5.03 -2.13 8.01
CA ALA A 64 -5.21 -3.36 7.26
C ALA A 64 -3.90 -3.79 6.59
N GLU A 65 -3.11 -2.82 6.13
CA GLU A 65 -1.87 -3.06 5.38
C GLU A 65 -0.82 -1.98 5.72
N VAL A 66 0.45 -2.38 5.80
CA VAL A 66 1.62 -1.49 5.92
C VAL A 66 2.64 -1.85 4.85
N HIS A 67 3.08 -0.83 4.11
CA HIS A 67 3.99 -0.93 2.96
C HIS A 67 5.26 -0.19 3.31
N ILE A 68 6.38 -0.90 3.45
CA ILE A 68 7.70 -0.28 3.66
C ILE A 68 8.24 0.13 2.30
N PHE A 69 8.47 1.42 2.10
CA PHE A 69 9.02 1.93 0.84
C PHE A 69 10.54 1.99 0.89
N PRO A 70 11.24 1.71 -0.24
CA PRO A 70 12.67 1.95 -0.32
C PRO A 70 12.96 3.45 -0.19
N SER A 71 14.14 3.82 0.31
CA SER A 71 14.52 5.22 0.54
C SER A 71 14.36 6.11 -0.70
N ALA A 72 14.66 5.58 -1.89
CA ALA A 72 14.48 6.25 -3.18
C ALA A 72 13.03 6.62 -3.51
N MET A 73 12.05 6.07 -2.79
CA MET A 73 10.62 6.36 -2.93
C MET A 73 10.07 7.29 -1.84
N ARG A 74 10.93 7.81 -0.95
CA ARG A 74 10.50 8.77 0.08
C ARG A 74 9.73 9.95 -0.54
N GLY A 75 8.63 10.35 0.08
CA GLY A 75 7.74 11.39 -0.41
C GLY A 75 6.74 10.91 -1.49
N THR A 76 6.82 9.67 -1.96
CA THR A 76 5.88 9.15 -2.97
C THR A 76 4.46 9.13 -2.42
N GLY A 77 3.62 10.01 -2.96
CA GLY A 77 2.21 10.10 -2.56
C GLY A 77 2.02 10.39 -1.08
N GLU A 78 2.99 11.08 -0.46
CA GLU A 78 2.96 11.52 0.95
C GLU A 78 1.65 12.26 1.27
N GLY A 79 1.14 12.04 2.47
CA GLY A 79 -0.13 12.60 2.94
C GLY A 79 -1.14 11.52 3.33
N ASP A 80 -2.33 11.98 3.74
CA ASP A 80 -3.48 11.13 4.03
C ASP A 80 -4.59 11.38 3.01
N ARG A 81 -5.18 10.31 2.50
CA ARG A 81 -6.24 10.38 1.49
C ARG A 81 -7.22 9.23 1.63
N ALA A 82 -8.46 9.45 1.18
CA ALA A 82 -9.41 8.37 0.98
C ALA A 82 -8.80 7.30 0.08
N TYR A 83 -9.04 6.04 0.43
CA TYR A 83 -8.49 4.91 -0.30
C TYR A 83 -9.54 3.84 -0.54
N ASP A 84 -9.54 3.34 -1.77
CA ASP A 84 -10.44 2.29 -2.23
C ASP A 84 -9.93 0.92 -1.78
N TYR A 85 -10.20 0.61 -0.51
CA TYR A 85 -9.99 -0.70 0.13
C TYR A 85 -11.30 -1.22 0.73
N ARG A 86 -11.89 -0.45 1.63
CA ARG A 86 -13.23 -0.63 2.23
C ARG A 86 -13.88 0.74 2.49
N PRO A 87 -15.19 0.82 2.79
CA PRO A 87 -15.83 2.10 3.10
C PRO A 87 -15.07 2.87 4.18
N LYS A 88 -14.82 4.17 3.94
CA LYS A 88 -14.08 5.07 4.85
C LYS A 88 -12.60 4.71 5.08
N SER A 89 -12.03 3.78 4.30
CA SER A 89 -10.61 3.49 4.36
C SER A 89 -9.78 4.69 3.92
N THR A 90 -8.58 4.77 4.49
CA THR A 90 -7.57 5.79 4.15
C THR A 90 -6.26 5.12 3.78
N MET A 91 -5.44 5.83 3.02
CA MET A 91 -4.05 5.51 2.78
C MET A 91 -3.22 6.69 3.27
N THR A 92 -2.41 6.43 4.30
CA THR A 92 -1.50 7.41 4.90
C THR A 92 -0.08 7.06 4.52
N ASN A 93 0.56 7.91 3.73
CA ASN A 93 1.98 7.76 3.39
C ASN A 93 2.78 8.79 4.18
N GLY A 94 3.75 8.35 4.97
CA GLY A 94 4.53 9.24 5.83
C GLY A 94 5.77 8.59 6.43
N THR A 95 6.56 9.41 7.13
CA THR A 95 7.72 8.96 7.88
C THR A 95 7.31 8.43 9.24
N VAL A 96 7.79 7.25 9.61
CA VAL A 96 7.60 6.68 10.96
C VAL A 96 8.34 7.55 11.97
N SER A 97 7.60 8.20 12.86
CA SER A 97 8.13 9.09 13.89
C SER A 97 8.16 8.47 15.27
N ALA A 98 7.23 7.55 15.55
CA ALA A 98 7.15 6.82 16.80
C ALA A 98 6.48 5.46 16.59
N MET A 99 6.85 4.51 17.44
CA MET A 99 6.18 3.23 17.63
C MET A 99 6.00 2.97 19.12
N GLY A 100 4.83 2.48 19.53
CA GLY A 100 4.53 2.22 20.94
C GLY A 100 3.52 1.11 21.12
N ASN A 101 3.49 0.52 22.31
CA ASN A 101 2.52 -0.54 22.63
C ASN A 101 1.13 0.07 22.87
N GLY A 102 0.09 -0.54 22.30
CA GLY A 102 -1.31 -0.18 22.54
C GLY A 102 -2.05 0.34 21.30
N ALA A 103 -3.33 0.61 21.47
CA ALA A 103 -4.21 1.09 20.41
C ALA A 103 -3.75 2.46 19.88
N ALA A 104 -4.01 2.71 18.59
CA ALA A 104 -3.90 4.06 18.05
C ALA A 104 -4.93 4.95 18.76
N ALA A 105 -4.47 5.78 19.70
CA ALA A 105 -5.31 6.77 20.33
C ALA A 105 -5.86 7.72 19.26
N GLY A 106 -7.18 7.71 19.06
CA GLY A 106 -7.86 8.78 18.33
C GLY A 106 -7.79 10.09 19.10
N PRO A 107 -8.11 11.24 18.49
CA PRO A 107 -8.28 12.48 19.23
C PRO A 107 -9.30 12.25 20.36
N SER A 108 -8.82 12.36 21.59
CA SER A 108 -9.56 12.07 22.81
C SER A 108 -10.67 13.09 23.04
N THR A 109 -11.89 12.74 22.66
CA THR A 109 -13.09 13.31 23.27
C THR A 109 -13.82 12.20 24.02
N VAL A 110 -13.89 12.36 25.35
CA VAL A 110 -14.63 11.57 26.34
C VAL A 110 -13.97 10.26 26.81
N GLY A 111 -13.33 10.33 27.99
CA GLY A 111 -13.54 9.47 29.18
C GLY A 111 -13.81 7.96 29.08
N GLY A 112 -13.47 7.30 27.97
CA GLY A 112 -13.68 5.87 27.77
C GLY A 112 -12.39 5.09 27.97
N SER A 113 -12.44 4.03 28.77
CA SER A 113 -11.36 3.06 28.95
C SER A 113 -10.85 2.57 27.60
N VAL A 114 -9.59 2.86 27.29
CA VAL A 114 -8.92 2.31 26.09
C VAL A 114 -8.78 0.82 26.32
N ALA A 115 -9.49 0.00 25.54
CA ALA A 115 -9.30 -1.44 25.58
C ALA A 115 -7.82 -1.75 25.37
N LYS A 116 -7.22 -2.58 26.23
CA LYS A 116 -5.87 -3.09 26.01
C LYS A 116 -5.88 -3.89 24.72
N THR A 117 -5.40 -3.30 23.63
CA THR A 117 -5.17 -4.04 22.40
C THR A 117 -3.76 -4.61 22.39
N SER A 118 -3.60 -5.76 21.74
CA SER A 118 -2.30 -6.40 21.47
C SER A 118 -1.55 -5.73 20.30
N GLY A 119 -2.04 -4.59 19.81
CA GLY A 119 -1.50 -3.85 18.68
C GLY A 119 -0.33 -2.94 19.04
N THR A 120 0.42 -2.56 18.01
CA THR A 120 1.45 -1.51 18.07
C THR A 120 0.91 -0.25 17.40
N ALA A 121 0.92 0.86 18.12
CA ALA A 121 0.63 2.18 17.57
C ALA A 121 1.82 2.65 16.72
N LEU A 122 1.56 2.96 15.44
CA LEU A 122 2.53 3.45 14.47
C LEU A 122 2.16 4.90 14.08
N THR A 123 2.99 5.87 14.44
CA THR A 123 2.75 7.30 14.15
C THR A 123 3.51 7.74 12.90
N LEU A 124 2.77 8.15 11.88
CA LEU A 124 3.27 8.61 10.59
C LEU A 124 3.20 10.12 10.49
N LYS A 125 4.32 10.76 10.13
CA LYS A 125 4.42 12.20 9.85
C LYS A 125 4.47 12.47 8.35
N TYR A 126 3.74 13.49 7.93
CA TYR A 126 3.69 13.97 6.55
C TYR A 126 3.41 15.48 6.55
N GLY A 127 4.29 16.28 5.96
CA GLY A 127 4.29 17.73 6.16
C GLY A 127 4.23 18.11 7.65
N ASP A 128 3.34 19.05 8.00
CA ASP A 128 3.07 19.49 9.38
C ASP A 128 2.03 18.61 10.10
N SER A 129 1.59 17.51 9.48
CA SER A 129 0.54 16.63 10.00
C SER A 129 1.11 15.29 10.45
N GLU A 130 0.36 14.63 11.33
CA GLU A 130 0.64 13.27 11.72
C GLU A 130 -0.64 12.45 11.89
N LYS A 131 -0.49 11.12 11.79
CA LYS A 131 -1.57 10.18 12.02
C LYS A 131 -1.03 8.90 12.63
N THR A 132 -1.71 8.44 13.68
CA THR A 132 -1.40 7.18 14.34
C THR A 132 -2.37 6.10 13.85
N VAL A 133 -1.80 4.97 13.46
CA VAL A 133 -2.55 3.76 13.07
C VAL A 133 -2.14 2.58 13.95
N GLU A 134 -3.09 1.73 14.28
CA GLU A 134 -2.85 0.53 15.06
C GLU A 134 -2.48 -0.62 14.13
N VAL A 135 -1.30 -1.20 14.31
CA VAL A 135 -0.84 -2.40 13.61
C VAL A 135 -1.06 -3.61 14.51
N THR A 136 -1.86 -4.57 14.05
CA THR A 136 -2.17 -5.80 14.79
C THR A 136 -1.55 -7.02 14.09
N PRO A 137 -1.54 -8.21 14.71
CA PRO A 137 -1.07 -9.42 14.04
C PRO A 137 -1.79 -9.76 12.73
N GLU A 138 -3.01 -9.25 12.53
CA GLU A 138 -3.78 -9.41 11.28
C GLU A 138 -3.36 -8.41 10.18
N THR A 139 -2.62 -7.35 10.52
CA THR A 139 -2.14 -6.36 9.55
C THR A 139 -1.13 -7.00 8.60
N LYS A 140 -1.36 -6.86 7.29
CA LYS A 140 -0.40 -7.33 6.29
C LYS A 140 0.74 -6.35 6.17
N VAL A 141 1.97 -6.79 6.45
CA VAL A 141 3.17 -5.99 6.27
C VAL A 141 3.96 -6.51 5.07
N VAL A 142 4.34 -5.60 4.18
CA VAL A 142 5.17 -5.91 3.00
C VAL A 142 6.24 -4.85 2.81
N SER A 143 7.29 -5.21 2.07
CA SER A 143 8.28 -4.24 1.59
C SER A 143 8.20 -4.11 0.09
N LEU A 144 8.30 -2.89 -0.41
CA LEU A 144 8.58 -2.63 -1.80
C LEU A 144 10.09 -2.59 -2.01
N VAL A 145 10.53 -3.24 -3.08
CA VAL A 145 11.93 -3.24 -3.52
C VAL A 145 11.99 -2.91 -5.01
N ALA A 146 13.19 -2.61 -5.51
CA ALA A 146 13.39 -2.47 -6.95
C ALA A 146 12.99 -3.78 -7.66
N GLY A 147 12.09 -3.66 -8.63
CA GLY A 147 11.70 -4.77 -9.50
C GLY A 147 12.40 -4.67 -10.86
N ASN A 148 12.24 -5.70 -11.67
CA ASN A 148 12.74 -5.75 -13.04
C ASN A 148 11.73 -6.49 -13.95
N ASN A 149 12.01 -6.52 -15.25
CA ASN A 149 11.14 -7.18 -16.23
C ASN A 149 10.92 -8.68 -15.95
N GLY A 150 11.87 -9.36 -15.31
CA GLY A 150 11.73 -10.77 -14.91
C GLY A 150 10.70 -11.01 -13.81
N ASP A 151 10.28 -9.97 -13.08
CA ASP A 151 9.17 -10.06 -12.12
C ASP A 151 7.80 -10.06 -12.83
N LEU A 152 7.74 -9.53 -14.05
CA LEU A 152 6.52 -9.48 -14.86
C LEU A 152 6.35 -10.83 -15.57
N LYS A 153 5.51 -11.68 -14.99
CA LYS A 153 5.22 -13.01 -15.52
C LYS A 153 3.73 -13.33 -15.42
N SER A 154 3.27 -14.23 -16.28
CA SER A 154 1.92 -14.76 -16.19
C SER A 154 1.63 -15.31 -14.78
N GLY A 155 0.44 -15.03 -14.25
CA GLY A 155 0.03 -15.34 -12.89
C GLY A 155 0.45 -14.32 -11.83
N ALA A 156 1.37 -13.40 -12.13
CA ALA A 156 1.80 -12.40 -11.15
C ALA A 156 0.69 -11.37 -10.89
N GLN A 157 0.41 -11.10 -9.62
CA GLN A 157 -0.55 -10.07 -9.21
C GLN A 157 0.11 -8.70 -9.23
N VAL A 158 -0.63 -7.69 -9.70
CA VAL A 158 -0.12 -6.34 -9.92
C VAL A 158 -1.09 -5.26 -9.43
N VAL A 159 -0.50 -4.16 -8.96
CA VAL A 159 -1.15 -2.86 -8.81
C VAL A 159 -0.46 -1.90 -9.76
N ILE A 160 -1.25 -1.18 -10.55
CA ILE A 160 -0.78 -0.22 -11.57
C ILE A 160 -1.38 1.15 -11.21
N PRO A 161 -0.67 1.94 -10.38
CA PRO A 161 -1.12 3.28 -9.98
C PRO A 161 -1.09 4.24 -11.18
N GLY A 162 -2.12 5.07 -11.31
CA GLY A 162 -2.17 6.09 -12.37
C GLY A 162 -2.22 5.53 -13.79
N ALA A 163 -2.68 4.29 -13.98
CA ALA A 163 -2.97 3.76 -15.31
C ALA A 163 -4.01 4.65 -16.00
N THR A 164 -3.77 5.03 -17.25
CA THR A 164 -4.63 5.94 -18.02
C THR A 164 -5.17 5.24 -19.25
N HIS A 165 -6.48 5.31 -19.47
CA HIS A 165 -7.10 4.79 -20.69
C HIS A 165 -6.73 5.68 -21.88
N GLN A 166 -6.36 5.07 -23.00
CA GLN A 166 -5.86 5.73 -24.20
C GLN A 166 -6.90 5.68 -25.32
N ALA A 167 -6.71 6.51 -26.35
CA ALA A 167 -7.61 6.57 -27.50
C ALA A 167 -7.61 5.29 -28.36
N ASP A 168 -6.55 4.49 -28.27
CA ASP A 168 -6.42 3.19 -28.95
C ASP A 168 -7.15 2.03 -28.22
N GLY A 169 -7.82 2.33 -27.10
CA GLY A 169 -8.51 1.34 -26.27
C GLY A 169 -7.61 0.58 -25.29
N ASN A 170 -6.30 0.84 -25.30
CA ASN A 170 -5.37 0.27 -24.33
C ASN A 170 -5.23 1.20 -23.11
N TRP A 171 -4.58 0.68 -22.07
CA TRP A 171 -4.12 1.47 -20.94
C TRP A 171 -2.64 1.78 -21.05
N ALA A 172 -2.22 2.97 -20.65
CA ALA A 172 -0.82 3.33 -20.49
C ALA A 172 -0.45 3.39 -19.01
N ALA A 173 0.75 2.91 -18.67
CA ALA A 173 1.26 2.94 -17.31
C ALA A 173 2.76 3.29 -17.26
N ALA A 174 3.10 4.24 -16.40
CA ALA A 174 4.48 4.61 -16.09
C ALA A 174 5.00 3.98 -14.79
N ARG A 175 4.16 3.23 -14.07
CA ARG A 175 4.51 2.55 -12.81
C ARG A 175 3.76 1.24 -12.70
N ILE A 176 4.43 0.20 -12.23
CA ILE A 176 3.83 -1.10 -11.93
C ILE A 176 4.45 -1.67 -10.66
N ILE A 177 3.58 -2.16 -9.78
CA ILE A 177 3.94 -2.82 -8.53
C ILE A 177 3.52 -4.28 -8.68
N VAL A 178 4.46 -5.21 -8.65
CA VAL A 178 4.26 -6.64 -8.90
C VAL A 178 4.58 -7.47 -7.68
N GLY A 179 3.78 -8.50 -7.40
CA GLY A 179 4.00 -9.41 -6.28
C GLY A 179 5.14 -10.38 -6.55
N ARG A 180 6.18 -10.37 -5.71
CA ARG A 180 7.21 -11.40 -5.64
C ARG A 180 6.93 -12.24 -4.39
N ASP A 181 6.38 -13.44 -4.61
CA ASP A 181 6.00 -14.43 -3.58
C ASP A 181 4.86 -14.01 -2.63
N VAL A 182 4.45 -12.75 -2.66
CA VAL A 182 3.28 -12.22 -1.98
C VAL A 182 2.46 -11.35 -2.92
N ALA A 183 1.14 -11.41 -2.80
CA ALA A 183 0.25 -10.47 -3.47
C ALA A 183 0.64 -9.04 -3.07
N PRO A 184 0.73 -8.07 -4.01
CA PRO A 184 0.74 -6.67 -3.63
C PRO A 184 -0.48 -6.40 -2.73
N PRO A 185 -0.34 -5.62 -1.66
CA PRO A 185 -1.48 -5.26 -0.84
C PRO A 185 -2.43 -4.38 -1.66
N MET A 186 -3.73 -4.59 -1.45
CA MET A 186 -4.64 -4.70 -2.58
C MET A 186 -5.99 -4.07 -2.27
#